data_AF-A0A829QNL1-F1
#
_entry.id   AF-A0A829QNL1-F1
#
_cell.length_a   1.000
_cell.length_b   1.000
_cell.length_c   1.000
_cell.angle_alpha   90.00
_cell.angle_beta   90.00
_cell.angle_gamma   90.00
#
_symmetry.space_group_name_H-M   'P 1'
#
loop_
_entity.id
_entity.type
_entity.pdbx_description
1 polymer ?
#
loop_
_entity_poly.entity_id
_entity_poly.type
_entity_poly.pdbx_seq_one_letter_code
_entity_poly.pdbx_strand_id
1 'polypeptide(L)'
;MTLFEIETSAFCTASPDELYALVSDLPESGRWSPECIGGQWISGEPGQVGARFRGNNNRATDVVAWAPVVRGGWQTESEIVAAEAPRQFSWSILNRSGELQESVWSYFVEPVEGGSTLRHHYRMGKPTEGITEIMSHLDEEGKQRFVREWGDKLRADMQATVDAIARITQEAGVPQ
;
A
#
# COMPACT_ATOMS: atom_id res chain seq x y z
N MET A 1 -0.36 9.70 19.27
CA MET A 1 0.63 8.66 18.97
C MET A 1 0.11 7.90 17.77
N THR A 2 0.92 7.74 16.72
CA THR A 2 0.57 6.98 15.51
C THR A 2 0.59 5.48 15.84
N LEU A 3 -0.39 4.71 15.37
CA LEU A 3 -0.44 3.25 15.57
C LEU A 3 0.61 2.52 14.71
N PHE A 4 0.74 2.90 13.44
CA PHE A 4 1.77 2.38 12.53
C PHE A 4 2.42 3.51 11.74
N GLU A 5 3.74 3.48 11.65
CA GLU A 5 4.52 4.33 10.76
C GLU A 5 5.65 3.48 10.22
N ILE A 6 5.57 3.14 8.94
CA ILE A 6 6.47 2.19 8.28
C ILE A 6 6.91 2.79 6.96
N GLU A 7 8.18 2.61 6.66
CA GLU A 7 8.79 3.09 5.42
C GLU A 7 9.75 2.02 4.87
N THR A 8 9.70 1.82 3.56
CA THR A 8 10.64 0.99 2.80
C THR A 8 11.05 1.73 1.53
N SER A 9 12.17 1.35 0.94
CA SER A 9 12.65 1.98 -0.29
C SER A 9 13.47 1.03 -1.15
N ALA A 10 13.49 1.27 -2.46
CA ALA A 10 14.36 0.60 -3.40
C ALA A 10 14.80 1.54 -4.52
N PHE A 11 15.99 1.29 -5.07
CA PHE A 11 16.46 1.93 -6.29
C PHE A 11 15.78 1.28 -7.50
N CYS A 12 15.27 2.11 -8.42
CA CYS A 12 14.65 1.72 -9.67
C CYS A 12 15.40 2.39 -10.83
N THR A 13 15.62 1.66 -11.93
CA THR A 13 16.31 2.20 -13.11
C THR A 13 15.43 3.11 -13.98
N ALA A 14 14.13 3.21 -13.66
CA ALA A 14 13.19 4.08 -14.35
C ALA A 14 13.38 5.56 -13.96
N SER A 15 13.07 6.45 -14.91
CA SER A 15 12.96 7.89 -14.63
C SER A 15 11.81 8.19 -13.67
N PRO A 16 11.79 9.36 -13.01
CA PRO A 16 10.71 9.71 -12.09
C PRO A 16 9.32 9.64 -12.72
N ASP A 17 9.17 10.10 -13.97
CA ASP A 17 7.89 10.08 -14.69
C ASP A 17 7.41 8.65 -14.99
N GLU A 18 8.30 7.78 -15.45
CA GLU A 18 7.98 6.37 -15.72
C GLU A 18 7.61 5.62 -14.44
N LEU A 19 8.38 5.84 -13.37
CA LEU A 19 8.14 5.20 -12.08
C LEU A 19 6.84 5.70 -11.45
N TYR A 20 6.58 7.00 -11.52
CA TYR A 20 5.32 7.59 -11.07
C TYR A 20 4.12 7.00 -11.82
N ALA A 21 4.21 6.95 -13.16
CA ALA A 21 3.15 6.39 -14.00
C ALA A 21 2.89 4.92 -13.65
N LEU A 22 3.94 4.13 -13.41
CA LEU A 22 3.84 2.73 -13.00
C LEU A 22 3.10 2.57 -11.66
N VAL A 23 3.51 3.31 -10.62
CA VAL A 23 2.97 3.10 -9.26
C VAL A 23 1.64 3.81 -9.00
N SER A 24 1.26 4.78 -9.82
CA SER A 24 -0.06 5.44 -9.76
C SER A 24 -1.15 4.69 -10.53
N ASP A 25 -0.79 3.74 -11.39
CA ASP A 25 -1.72 2.81 -12.04
C ASP A 25 -2.12 1.66 -11.10
N LEU A 26 -2.95 1.98 -10.10
CA LEU A 26 -3.39 1.03 -9.07
C LEU A 26 -3.98 -0.30 -9.60
N PRO A 27 -4.73 -0.36 -10.72
CA PRO A 27 -5.13 -1.62 -11.35
C PRO A 27 -3.98 -2.62 -11.58
N GLU A 28 -2.77 -2.13 -11.86
CA GLU A 28 -1.59 -2.95 -12.14
C GLU A 28 -0.90 -3.51 -10.88
N SER A 29 -1.38 -3.14 -9.68
CA SER A 29 -0.76 -3.50 -8.39
C SER A 29 -0.51 -5.00 -8.21
N GLY A 30 -1.34 -5.85 -8.81
CA GLY A 30 -1.18 -7.30 -8.76
C GLY A 30 0.10 -7.84 -9.41
N ARG A 31 0.83 -7.01 -10.18
CA ARG A 31 2.13 -7.37 -10.75
C ARG A 31 3.27 -7.34 -9.74
N TRP A 32 3.13 -6.59 -8.64
CA TRP A 32 4.21 -6.39 -7.66
C TRP A 32 3.80 -6.59 -6.20
N SER A 33 2.52 -6.43 -5.86
CA SER A 33 2.06 -6.50 -4.48
C SER A 33 1.79 -7.94 -4.05
N PRO A 34 2.20 -8.34 -2.84
CA PRO A 34 1.87 -9.65 -2.29
C PRO A 34 0.40 -9.78 -1.83
N GLU A 35 -0.27 -8.65 -1.55
CA GLU A 35 -1.64 -8.64 -0.99
C GLU A 35 -2.66 -7.92 -1.89
N CYS A 36 -2.32 -6.75 -2.44
CA CYS A 36 -3.21 -5.99 -3.32
C CYS A 36 -3.09 -6.49 -4.76
N ILE A 37 -4.02 -7.34 -5.18
CA ILE A 37 -3.98 -8.01 -6.50
C ILE A 37 -4.61 -7.15 -7.63
N GLY A 38 -4.60 -5.82 -7.48
CA GLY A 38 -5.19 -4.87 -8.42
C GLY A 38 -6.62 -4.47 -8.04
N GLY A 39 -7.41 -4.05 -9.03
CA GLY A 39 -8.75 -3.52 -8.78
C GLY A 39 -9.25 -2.63 -9.91
N GLN A 40 -10.20 -1.75 -9.60
CA GLN A 40 -10.78 -0.84 -10.58
C GLN A 40 -11.09 0.54 -9.99
N TRP A 41 -10.95 1.58 -10.82
CA TRP A 41 -11.46 2.91 -10.53
C TRP A 41 -12.99 2.88 -10.54
N ILE A 42 -13.62 3.47 -9.53
CA ILE A 42 -15.08 3.43 -9.35
C ILE A 42 -15.73 4.82 -9.41
N SER A 43 -14.96 5.89 -9.24
CA SER A 43 -15.41 7.28 -9.43
C SER A 43 -14.23 8.24 -9.56
N GLY A 44 -14.48 9.41 -10.15
CA GLY A 44 -13.47 10.44 -10.37
C GLY A 44 -12.55 10.14 -11.56
N GLU A 45 -11.62 11.06 -11.83
CA GLU A 45 -10.61 10.89 -12.88
C GLU A 45 -9.49 9.96 -12.37
N PRO A 46 -9.20 8.82 -13.03
CA PRO A 46 -8.17 7.88 -12.58
C PRO A 46 -6.84 8.54 -12.20
N GLY A 47 -6.31 8.17 -11.04
CA GLY A 47 -5.02 8.69 -10.55
C GLY A 47 -5.05 10.14 -10.02
N GLN A 48 -6.16 10.86 -10.10
CA GLN A 48 -6.28 12.24 -9.60
C GLN A 48 -6.84 12.29 -8.18
N VAL A 49 -6.54 13.37 -7.44
CA VAL A 49 -7.10 13.62 -6.10
C VAL A 49 -8.63 13.56 -6.13
N GLY A 50 -9.21 12.87 -5.15
CA GLY A 50 -10.65 12.62 -5.04
C GLY A 50 -11.16 11.44 -5.87
N ALA A 51 -10.34 10.84 -6.74
CA ALA A 51 -10.68 9.60 -7.41
C ALA A 51 -10.77 8.44 -6.40
N ARG A 52 -11.70 7.52 -6.64
CA ARG A 52 -11.91 6.36 -5.78
C ARG A 52 -11.56 5.08 -6.51
N PHE A 53 -10.88 4.20 -5.79
CA PHE A 53 -10.42 2.91 -6.27
C PHE A 53 -10.97 1.79 -5.37
N ARG A 54 -11.54 0.76 -5.98
CA ARG A 54 -11.90 -0.49 -5.30
C ARG A 54 -10.80 -1.51 -5.53
N GLY A 55 -9.99 -1.74 -4.50
CA GLY A 55 -8.90 -2.71 -4.52
C GLY A 55 -9.39 -4.10 -4.16
N ASN A 56 -8.92 -5.10 -4.92
CA ASN A 56 -9.06 -6.50 -4.60
C ASN A 56 -7.81 -6.94 -3.85
N ASN A 57 -7.99 -7.53 -2.68
CA ASN A 57 -6.90 -7.99 -1.84
C ASN A 57 -7.04 -9.48 -1.57
N ASN A 58 -5.92 -10.17 -1.38
CA ASN A 58 -5.90 -11.58 -0.98
C ASN A 58 -4.81 -11.83 0.05
N ARG A 59 -5.16 -12.53 1.13
CA ARG A 59 -4.23 -12.83 2.24
C ARG A 59 -4.14 -14.33 2.46
N ALA A 60 -2.91 -14.83 2.51
CA ALA A 60 -2.61 -16.22 2.81
C ALA A 60 -3.06 -16.59 4.23
N THR A 61 -3.29 -17.89 4.44
CA THR A 61 -3.91 -18.42 5.67
C THR A 61 -3.00 -18.33 6.90
N ASP A 62 -1.70 -18.35 6.70
CA ASP A 62 -0.66 -18.39 7.75
C ASP A 62 -0.27 -17.01 8.29
N VAL A 63 -0.65 -15.92 7.59
CA VAL A 63 -0.34 -14.54 7.99
C VAL A 63 -0.94 -14.24 9.37
N VAL A 64 -0.09 -14.06 10.39
CA VAL A 64 -0.49 -13.81 11.79
C VAL A 64 -1.60 -14.79 12.21
N ALA A 65 -1.36 -16.09 12.01
CA ALA A 65 -2.37 -17.17 12.07
C ALA A 65 -3.24 -17.18 13.34
N TRP A 66 -2.70 -16.72 14.47
CA TRP A 66 -3.42 -16.68 15.74
C TRP A 66 -4.43 -15.53 15.86
N ALA A 67 -4.28 -14.47 15.05
CA ALA A 67 -5.14 -13.29 15.09
C ALA A 67 -6.33 -13.43 14.12
N PRO A 68 -7.50 -12.85 14.46
CA PRO A 68 -8.75 -12.98 13.69
C PRO A 68 -8.77 -12.06 12.45
N VAL A 69 -7.71 -12.07 11.65
CA VAL A 69 -7.63 -11.26 10.43
C VAL A 69 -8.39 -11.92 9.27
N VAL A 70 -8.81 -11.12 8.29
CA VAL A 70 -9.46 -11.65 7.08
C VAL A 70 -8.49 -12.55 6.30
N ARG A 71 -8.94 -13.73 5.89
CA ARG A 71 -8.18 -14.71 5.07
C ARG A 71 -8.88 -14.90 3.72
N GLY A 72 -8.09 -15.12 2.66
CA GLY A 72 -8.62 -15.17 1.29
C GLY A 72 -8.91 -13.77 0.74
N GLY A 73 -9.87 -13.68 -0.17
CA GLY A 73 -10.19 -12.45 -0.90
C GLY A 73 -11.09 -11.46 -0.14
N TRP A 74 -10.79 -10.17 -0.20
CA TRP A 74 -11.69 -9.09 0.20
C TRP A 74 -11.47 -7.83 -0.65
N GLN A 75 -12.37 -6.85 -0.47
CA GLN A 75 -12.26 -5.56 -1.15
C GLN A 75 -12.11 -4.42 -0.16
N THR A 76 -11.33 -3.42 -0.55
CA THR A 76 -11.24 -2.12 0.13
C THR A 76 -11.59 -1.02 -0.85
N GLU A 77 -12.21 0.05 -0.37
CA GLU A 77 -12.35 1.29 -1.14
C GLU A 77 -11.34 2.30 -0.62
N SER A 78 -10.70 3.01 -1.53
CA SER A 78 -9.70 4.02 -1.23
C SER A 78 -9.98 5.28 -2.03
N GLU A 79 -9.56 6.43 -1.51
CA GLU A 79 -9.61 7.71 -2.20
C GLU A 79 -8.22 8.31 -2.32
N ILE A 80 -7.90 8.87 -3.49
CA ILE A 80 -6.61 9.53 -3.73
C ILE A 80 -6.59 10.87 -2.97
N VAL A 81 -5.59 11.04 -2.12
CA VAL A 81 -5.43 12.24 -1.26
C VAL A 81 -4.25 13.12 -1.68
N ALA A 82 -3.32 12.61 -2.48
CA ALA A 82 -2.28 13.40 -3.13
C ALA A 82 -1.91 12.78 -4.48
N ALA A 83 -1.78 13.63 -5.51
CA ALA A 83 -1.31 13.26 -6.84
C ALA A 83 -0.43 14.40 -7.39
N GLU A 84 0.85 14.39 -7.01
CA GLU A 84 1.84 15.41 -7.37
C GLU A 84 2.89 14.80 -8.29
N ALA A 85 2.55 14.56 -9.56
CA ALA A 85 3.48 14.00 -10.53
C ALA A 85 4.75 14.87 -10.72
N PRO A 86 5.95 14.27 -10.83
CA PRO A 86 6.27 12.84 -10.69
C PRO A 86 6.65 12.43 -9.25
N ARG A 87 6.41 13.26 -8.24
CA ARG A 87 7.00 13.15 -6.89
C ARG A 87 6.21 12.31 -5.89
N GLN A 88 4.88 12.41 -5.86
CA GLN A 88 4.08 11.80 -4.80
C GLN A 88 2.72 11.30 -5.28
N PHE A 89 2.37 10.07 -4.89
CA PHE A 89 1.04 9.51 -5.06
C PHE A 89 0.57 8.88 -3.75
N SER A 90 -0.57 9.33 -3.22
CA SER A 90 -1.08 8.89 -1.92
C SER A 90 -2.57 8.61 -1.95
N TRP A 91 -2.99 7.58 -1.22
CA TRP A 91 -4.40 7.24 -1.03
C TRP A 91 -4.69 6.89 0.43
N SER A 92 -5.94 7.08 0.84
CA SER A 92 -6.43 6.65 2.14
C SER A 92 -7.56 5.63 2.00
N ILE A 93 -7.60 4.65 2.89
CA ILE A 93 -8.67 3.65 2.94
C ILE A 93 -9.95 4.30 3.50
N LEU A 94 -11.07 4.09 2.83
CA LEU A 94 -12.39 4.54 3.25
C LEU A 94 -13.01 3.58 4.26
N ASN A 95 -13.78 4.12 5.21
CA ASN A 95 -14.65 3.34 6.07
C ASN A 95 -15.93 2.91 5.32
N ARG A 96 -16.81 2.12 5.95
CA ARG A 96 -18.06 1.66 5.32
C ARG A 96 -19.02 2.81 4.95
N SER A 97 -18.91 3.95 5.63
CA SER A 97 -19.70 5.16 5.34
C SER A 97 -19.10 6.01 4.22
N GLY A 98 -17.94 5.63 3.67
CA GLY A 98 -17.26 6.35 2.59
C GLY A 98 -16.42 7.53 3.05
N GLU A 99 -16.04 7.59 4.34
CA GLU A 99 -15.19 8.62 4.94
C GLU A 99 -13.73 8.18 5.02
N LEU A 100 -12.81 9.13 4.88
CA LEU A 100 -11.36 8.89 4.98
C LEU A 100 -10.98 8.42 6.39
N GLN A 101 -10.23 7.32 6.46
CA GLN A 101 -9.61 6.88 7.72
C GLN A 101 -8.19 7.47 7.84
N GLU A 102 -7.58 7.35 9.02
CA GLU A 102 -6.18 7.77 9.22
C GLU A 102 -5.16 6.76 8.67
N SER A 103 -5.53 5.97 7.66
CA SER A 103 -4.77 4.87 7.06
C SER A 103 -4.28 5.25 5.67
N VAL A 104 -3.17 6.00 5.62
CA VAL A 104 -2.62 6.62 4.42
C VAL A 104 -1.44 5.82 3.90
N TRP A 105 -1.50 5.47 2.63
CA TRP A 105 -0.41 4.86 1.87
C TRP A 105 0.14 5.88 0.88
N SER A 106 1.46 5.89 0.72
CA SER A 106 2.15 6.84 -0.15
C SER A 106 3.30 6.18 -0.90
N TYR A 107 3.39 6.49 -2.18
CA TYR A 107 4.63 6.38 -2.94
C TYR A 107 5.26 7.77 -3.07
N PHE A 108 6.56 7.84 -2.76
CA PHE A 108 7.40 9.00 -3.05
C PHE A 108 8.49 8.60 -4.03
N VAL A 109 8.76 9.47 -4.99
CA VAL A 109 9.74 9.24 -6.04
C VAL A 109 10.78 10.36 -5.98
N GLU A 110 12.04 9.98 -5.87
CA GLU A 110 13.17 10.91 -5.81
C GLU A 110 14.17 10.59 -6.93
N PRO A 111 14.53 11.57 -7.78
CA PRO A 111 15.53 11.35 -8.82
C PRO A 111 16.91 11.10 -8.19
N VAL A 112 17.64 10.14 -8.73
CA VAL A 112 19.04 9.85 -8.37
C VAL A 112 19.86 9.57 -9.63
N GLU A 113 21.17 9.44 -9.49
CA GLU A 113 22.01 9.05 -10.62
C GLU A 113 21.59 7.67 -11.17
N GLY A 114 21.31 7.61 -12.47
CA GLY A 114 20.94 6.36 -13.15
C GLY A 114 19.49 5.90 -12.96
N GLY A 115 18.63 6.67 -12.28
CA GLY A 115 17.22 6.30 -12.11
C GLY A 115 16.51 7.08 -11.01
N SER A 116 15.73 6.37 -10.19
CA SER A 116 14.92 6.95 -9.12
C SER A 116 14.93 6.07 -7.87
N THR A 117 14.86 6.68 -6.69
CA THR A 117 14.50 5.97 -5.46
C THR A 117 12.98 5.97 -5.31
N LEU A 118 12.37 4.78 -5.24
CA LEU A 118 10.99 4.62 -4.83
C LEU A 118 10.94 4.43 -3.32
N ARG A 119 10.16 5.24 -2.63
CA ARG A 119 9.85 5.07 -1.22
C ARG A 119 8.38 4.72 -1.05
N HIS A 120 8.10 3.65 -0.33
CA HIS A 120 6.76 3.23 0.02
C HIS A 120 6.56 3.47 1.51
N HIS A 121 5.60 4.32 1.84
CA HIS A 121 5.35 4.78 3.20
C HIS A 121 3.90 4.49 3.58
N TYR A 122 3.71 4.00 4.81
CA TYR A 122 2.41 3.72 5.37
C TYR A 122 2.30 4.34 6.76
N ARG A 123 1.25 5.14 6.95
CA ARG A 123 0.91 5.75 8.23
C ARG A 123 -0.52 5.39 8.60
N MET A 124 -0.69 4.83 9.80
CA MET A 124 -1.99 4.64 10.45
C MET A 124 -2.02 5.41 11.76
N GLY A 125 -2.73 6.53 11.81
CA GLY A 125 -2.85 7.31 13.04
C GLY A 125 -3.69 6.61 14.10
N LYS A 126 -4.96 6.35 13.78
CA LYS A 126 -5.90 5.53 14.56
C LYS A 126 -6.22 4.23 13.81
N PRO A 127 -6.56 3.14 14.54
CA PRO A 127 -6.97 1.91 13.89
C PRO A 127 -8.17 2.12 12.96
N THR A 128 -8.13 1.50 11.78
CA THR A 128 -9.28 1.46 10.87
C THR A 128 -10.43 0.66 11.48
N GLU A 129 -11.63 0.70 10.89
CA GLU A 129 -12.74 -0.16 11.32
C GLU A 129 -12.35 -1.64 11.35
N GLY A 130 -11.60 -2.11 10.34
CA GLY A 130 -11.12 -3.49 10.28
C GLY A 130 -10.14 -3.84 11.39
N ILE A 131 -9.18 -2.97 11.68
CA ILE A 131 -8.22 -3.18 12.78
C ILE A 131 -8.92 -3.05 14.14
N THR A 132 -9.85 -2.12 14.29
CA THR A 132 -10.67 -1.94 15.50
C THR A 132 -11.47 -3.22 15.79
N GLU A 133 -12.12 -3.78 14.77
CA GLU A 133 -12.84 -5.05 14.89
C GLU A 133 -11.91 -6.17 15.35
N ILE A 134 -10.77 -6.37 14.68
CA ILE A 134 -9.77 -7.38 15.06
C ILE A 134 -9.34 -7.21 16.53
N MET A 135 -8.97 -5.99 16.94
CA MET A 135 -8.50 -5.71 18.29
C MET A 135 -9.59 -5.88 19.36
N SER A 136 -10.87 -5.77 19.00
CA SER A 136 -11.98 -5.96 19.96
C SER A 136 -12.09 -7.40 20.47
N HIS A 137 -11.56 -8.37 19.71
CA HIS A 137 -11.52 -9.79 20.05
C HIS A 137 -10.29 -10.19 20.88
N LEU A 138 -9.42 -9.23 21.20
CA LEU A 138 -8.13 -9.47 21.86
C LEU A 138 -8.10 -8.84 23.26
N ASP A 139 -7.41 -9.51 24.18
CA ASP A 139 -6.99 -8.90 25.44
C ASP A 139 -5.81 -7.93 25.21
N GLU A 140 -5.33 -7.30 26.28
CA GLU A 140 -4.29 -6.28 26.16
C GLU A 140 -2.95 -6.85 25.66
N GLU A 141 -2.57 -8.05 26.11
CA GLU A 141 -1.37 -8.73 25.64
C GLU A 141 -1.49 -9.11 24.15
N GLY A 142 -2.66 -9.63 23.75
CA GLY A 142 -3.00 -9.93 22.37
C GLY A 142 -2.95 -8.68 21.49
N LYS A 143 -3.49 -7.54 21.93
CA LYS A 143 -3.39 -6.28 21.18
C LYS A 143 -1.94 -5.86 20.96
N GLN A 144 -1.11 -5.91 21.99
CA GLN A 144 0.31 -5.55 21.88
C GLN A 144 1.07 -6.51 20.95
N ARG A 145 0.80 -7.81 21.06
CA ARG A 145 1.35 -8.83 20.16
C ARG A 145 0.91 -8.60 18.72
N PHE A 146 -0.38 -8.33 18.51
CA PHE A 146 -0.95 -8.06 17.20
C PHE A 146 -0.27 -6.87 16.55
N VAL A 147 -0.15 -5.73 17.25
CA VAL A 147 0.50 -4.54 16.71
C VAL A 147 1.94 -4.85 16.28
N ARG A 148 2.72 -5.59 17.08
CA ARG A 148 4.09 -5.97 16.70
C ARG A 148 4.13 -6.86 15.45
N GLU A 149 3.45 -8.01 15.49
CA GLU A 149 3.51 -8.98 14.39
C GLU A 149 2.85 -8.47 13.11
N TRP A 150 1.79 -7.68 13.23
CA TRP A 150 1.16 -7.00 12.08
C TRP A 150 2.07 -5.94 11.49
N GLY A 151 2.79 -5.18 12.33
CA GLY A 151 3.80 -4.23 11.89
C GLY A 151 4.95 -4.90 11.12
N ASP A 152 5.42 -6.05 11.61
CA ASP A 152 6.47 -6.83 10.94
C ASP A 152 6.00 -7.37 9.58
N LYS A 153 4.78 -7.90 9.53
CA LYS A 153 4.11 -8.30 8.29
C LYS A 153 4.03 -7.14 7.31
N LEU A 154 3.50 -5.98 7.73
CA LEU A 154 3.35 -4.80 6.88
C LEU A 154 4.69 -4.37 6.29
N ARG A 155 5.75 -4.32 7.11
CA ARG A 155 7.10 -3.98 6.65
C ARG A 155 7.62 -4.97 5.61
N ALA A 156 7.43 -6.27 5.83
CA ALA A 156 7.87 -7.30 4.89
C ALA A 156 7.15 -7.17 3.53
N ASP A 157 5.83 -6.98 3.54
CA ASP A 157 5.03 -6.82 2.32
C ASP A 157 5.36 -5.54 1.55
N MET A 158 5.58 -4.45 2.29
CA MET A 158 6.00 -3.17 1.71
C MET A 158 7.39 -3.26 1.08
N GLN A 159 8.32 -4.00 1.69
CA GLN A 159 9.65 -4.24 1.11
C GLN A 159 9.54 -5.11 -0.15
N ALA A 160 8.80 -6.21 -0.08
CA ALA A 160 8.59 -7.09 -1.23
C ALA A 160 7.98 -6.33 -2.43
N THR A 161 7.08 -5.39 -2.15
CA THR A 161 6.48 -4.49 -3.16
C THR A 161 7.52 -3.63 -3.86
N VAL A 162 8.34 -2.87 -3.11
CA VAL A 162 9.35 -1.99 -3.74
C VAL A 162 10.45 -2.78 -4.45
N ASP A 163 10.81 -3.96 -3.93
CA ASP A 163 11.77 -4.85 -4.59
C ASP A 163 11.22 -5.41 -5.90
N ALA A 164 9.93 -5.74 -5.96
CA ALA A 164 9.28 -6.21 -7.18
C ALA A 164 9.18 -5.09 -8.23
N ILE A 165 8.84 -3.87 -7.82
CA ILE A 165 8.84 -2.70 -8.72
C ILE A 165 10.25 -2.45 -9.26
N ALA A 166 11.27 -2.47 -8.40
CA ALA A 166 12.66 -2.32 -8.83
C ALA A 166 13.06 -3.35 -9.90
N ARG A 167 12.71 -4.64 -9.70
CA ARG A 167 12.95 -5.69 -10.72
C ARG A 167 12.23 -5.41 -12.03
N ILE A 168 10.95 -5.03 -12.00
CA ILE A 168 10.17 -4.67 -13.19
C ILE A 168 10.85 -3.54 -13.98
N THR A 169 11.35 -2.50 -13.29
CA THR A 169 12.02 -1.38 -13.96
C THR A 169 13.37 -1.75 -14.56
N GLN A 170 14.09 -2.70 -13.95
CA GLN A 170 15.35 -3.21 -14.47
C GLN A 170 15.13 -4.02 -15.75
N GLU A 171 14.13 -4.91 -15.76
CA GLU A 171 13.80 -5.74 -16.93
C GLU A 171 13.32 -4.91 -18.13
N ALA A 172 12.57 -3.83 -17.89
CA ALA A 172 12.13 -2.91 -18.94
C ALA A 172 13.29 -2.09 -19.55
N GLY A 173 14.37 -1.88 -18.80
CA GLY A 173 15.53 -1.08 -19.21
C GLY A 173 16.62 -1.83 -19.98
N VAL A 174 16.49 -3.15 -20.18
CA VAL A 174 17.44 -3.95 -20.98
C VAL A 174 17.00 -3.90 -22.45
N PRO A 175 17.76 -3.27 -23.36
CA PRO A 175 17.49 -3.40 -24.79
C PRO A 175 17.65 -4.86 -25.21
N GLN A 176 16.69 -5.40 -25.98
CA GLN A 176 16.87 -6.67 -26.70
C GLN A 176 17.97 -6.56 -27.76
#